data_AF-A0A2V6HHC1-F1
#
_entry.id   AF-A0A2V6HHC1-F1
#
_cell.length_a   1.000
_cell.length_b   1.000
_cell.length_c   1.000
_cell.angle_alpha   90.00
_cell.angle_beta   90.00
_cell.angle_gamma   90.00
#
_symmetry.space_group_name_H-M   'P 1'
#
loop_
_entity.id
_entity.type
_entity.pdbx_description
1 polymer ?
#
loop_
_entity_poly.entity_id
_entity_poly.type
_entity_poly.pdbx_seq_one_letter_code
_entity_poly.pdbx_strand_id
1 'polypeptide(L)'
;QGQASAVASKTEFLLDGATVLGLIDTPALAPGGSATVTVNWLTASAKKGQHTIKATADKTNVVPESNEANNTRTITVSIQGNKT
;
A
#
# COMPACT_ATOMS: atom_id res chain seq x y z
N GLN A 1 -8.57 -7.75 10.81
CA GLN A 1 -9.07 -9.14 10.57
C GLN A 1 -10.50 -9.28 11.07
N GLY A 2 -11.47 -9.06 10.20
CA GLY A 2 -12.89 -9.27 10.50
C GLY A 2 -13.32 -10.74 10.34
N GLN A 3 -14.38 -11.13 11.07
CA GLN A 3 -15.03 -12.44 10.94
C GLN A 3 -15.97 -12.54 9.72
N ALA A 4 -16.08 -11.46 8.93
CA ALA A 4 -16.93 -11.35 7.75
C ALA A 4 -16.08 -11.10 6.49
N SER A 5 -16.61 -11.45 5.32
CA SER A 5 -15.94 -11.16 4.04
C SER A 5 -15.68 -9.66 3.90
N ALA A 6 -14.45 -9.28 3.58
CA ALA A 6 -14.14 -7.91 3.18
C ALA A 6 -14.75 -7.66 1.80
N VAL A 7 -15.52 -6.59 1.63
CA VAL A 7 -15.98 -6.16 0.30
C VAL A 7 -14.81 -5.58 -0.50
N ALA A 8 -15.00 -5.38 -1.81
CA ALA A 8 -13.97 -4.76 -2.63
C ALA A 8 -13.65 -3.35 -2.11
N SER A 9 -12.36 -3.05 -2.00
CA SER A 9 -11.85 -1.79 -1.45
C SER A 9 -10.66 -1.30 -2.27
N LYS A 10 -9.96 -0.25 -1.81
CA LYS A 10 -8.78 0.28 -2.49
C LYS A 10 -7.59 0.37 -1.54
N THR A 11 -6.43 -0.07 -2.01
CA THR A 11 -5.15 0.07 -1.31
C THR A 11 -4.37 1.26 -1.87
N GLU A 12 -4.03 2.22 -1.02
CA GLU A 12 -3.20 3.38 -1.38
C GLU A 12 -1.73 3.12 -1.11
N PHE A 13 -0.87 3.47 -2.06
CA PHE A 13 0.58 3.49 -1.90
C PHE A 13 1.09 4.94 -1.87
N LEU A 14 1.68 5.35 -0.76
CA LEU A 14 2.15 6.71 -0.51
C LEU A 14 3.68 6.72 -0.35
N LEU A 15 4.36 7.44 -1.24
CA LEU A 15 5.80 7.69 -1.21
C LEU A 15 6.10 8.92 -0.33
N ASP A 16 7.02 8.75 0.61
CA ASP A 16 7.53 9.77 1.53
C ASP A 16 6.43 10.57 2.25
N GLY A 17 5.28 9.94 2.49
CA GLY A 17 4.16 10.55 3.18
C GLY A 17 3.40 11.63 2.38
N ALA A 18 3.78 11.89 1.12
CA ALA A 18 3.22 13.01 0.35
C ALA A 18 2.76 12.63 -1.06
N THR A 19 3.47 11.71 -1.73
CA THR A 19 3.23 11.41 -3.14
C THR A 19 2.46 10.11 -3.29
N VAL A 20 1.23 10.15 -3.82
CA VAL A 20 0.49 8.92 -4.12
C VAL A 20 1.09 8.26 -5.35
N LEU A 21 1.69 7.07 -5.16
CA LEU A 21 2.20 6.23 -6.25
C LEU A 21 1.06 5.52 -6.99
N GLY A 22 -0.01 5.20 -6.26
CA GLY A 22 -1.18 4.56 -6.85
C GLY A 22 -2.27 4.28 -5.82
N LEU A 23 -3.48 4.14 -6.34
CA LEU A 23 -4.65 3.67 -5.60
C LEU A 23 -5.20 2.45 -6.34
N ILE A 24 -4.98 1.26 -5.79
CA ILE A 24 -5.16 -0.02 -6.48
C ILE A 24 -6.41 -0.73 -5.95
N ASP A 25 -7.24 -1.23 -6.86
CA ASP A 25 -8.40 -2.03 -6.51
C ASP A 25 -7.97 -3.31 -5.79
N THR A 26 -8.56 -3.54 -4.63
CA THR A 26 -8.41 -4.74 -3.83
C THR A 26 -9.72 -5.51 -3.92
N PRO A 27 -9.73 -6.74 -4.48
CA PRO A 27 -10.96 -7.50 -4.62
C PRO A 27 -11.52 -7.88 -3.24
N ALA A 28 -12.80 -8.25 -3.21
CA ALA A 28 -13.40 -8.80 -2.00
C ALA A 28 -12.62 -10.05 -1.54
N LEU A 29 -12.39 -10.14 -0.24
CA LEU A 29 -11.67 -11.27 0.38
C LEU A 29 -12.61 -12.05 1.29
N ALA A 30 -12.61 -13.37 1.13
CA ALA A 30 -13.24 -14.25 2.10
C ALA A 30 -12.49 -14.18 3.45
N PRO A 31 -13.13 -14.55 4.58
CA PRO A 31 -12.46 -14.63 5.87
C PRO A 31 -11.18 -15.47 5.80
N GLY A 32 -10.06 -14.92 6.29
CA GLY A 32 -8.74 -15.56 6.22
C GLY A 32 -8.08 -15.55 4.84
N GLY A 33 -8.73 -15.02 3.80
CA GLY A 33 -8.17 -14.86 2.46
C GLY A 33 -7.15 -13.71 2.38
N SER A 34 -6.34 -13.74 1.32
CA SER A 34 -5.36 -12.70 1.01
C SER A 34 -5.40 -12.35 -0.47
N ALA A 35 -5.08 -11.09 -0.79
CA ALA A 35 -4.86 -10.63 -2.16
C ALA A 35 -3.50 -9.95 -2.25
N THR A 36 -2.89 -10.06 -3.43
CA THR A 36 -1.68 -9.32 -3.77
C THR A 36 -2.06 -8.13 -4.62
N VAL A 37 -1.69 -6.93 -4.17
CA VAL A 37 -1.82 -5.68 -4.92
C VAL A 37 -0.44 -5.13 -5.23
N THR A 38 -0.26 -4.62 -6.45
CA THR A 38 1.04 -4.19 -6.97
C THR A 38 0.97 -2.74 -7.43
N VAL A 39 2.01 -1.96 -7.11
CA VAL A 39 2.22 -0.62 -7.65
C VAL A 39 3.55 -0.55 -8.38
N ASN A 40 3.59 0.13 -9.52
CA ASN A 40 4.83 0.41 -10.24
C ASN A 40 5.36 1.77 -9.83
N TRP A 41 6.60 1.84 -9.38
CA TRP A 41 7.27 3.10 -9.04
C TRP A 41 8.40 3.40 -10.03
N LEU A 42 8.25 4.47 -10.82
CA LEU A 42 9.30 4.97 -11.69
C LEU A 42 10.33 5.76 -10.87
N THR A 43 11.48 5.14 -10.61
CA THR A 43 12.56 5.72 -9.79
C THR A 43 13.53 6.61 -10.57
N ALA A 44 13.38 6.73 -11.89
CA ALA A 44 14.29 7.47 -12.76
C ALA A 44 14.46 8.95 -12.36
N SER A 45 13.43 9.56 -11.77
CA SER A 45 13.45 10.94 -11.29
C SER A 45 13.44 11.04 -9.76
N ALA A 46 13.51 9.91 -9.04
CA ALA A 46 13.60 9.91 -7.60
C ALA A 46 14.98 10.40 -7.15
N LYS A 47 15.03 11.14 -6.04
CA LYS A 47 16.31 11.52 -5.44
C LYS A 47 17.06 10.26 -4.99
N LYS A 48 18.39 10.33 -4.95
CA LYS A 48 19.17 9.28 -4.30
C LYS A 48 18.96 9.37 -2.79
N GLY A 49 18.95 8.22 -2.11
CA GLY A 49 18.77 8.14 -0.67
C GLY A 49 17.63 7.23 -0.25
N GLN A 50 17.23 7.35 1.02
CA GLN A 50 16.14 6.56 1.58
C GLN A 50 14.79 7.20 1.25
N HIS A 51 13.89 6.36 0.79
CA HIS A 51 12.49 6.67 0.55
C HIS A 51 11.62 5.69 1.34
N THR A 52 10.44 6.14 1.74
CA THR A 52 9.46 5.28 2.42
C THR A 52 8.25 5.08 1.53
N ILE A 53 7.79 3.83 1.43
CA ILE A 53 6.52 3.51 0.76
C ILE A 53 5.60 2.97 1.83
N LYS A 54 4.49 3.67 2.06
CA LYS A 54 3.41 3.25 2.96
C LYS A 54 2.25 2.72 2.13
N ALA A 55 1.91 1.45 2.31
CA ALA A 55 0.66 0.86 1.82
C ALA A 55 -0.42 1.00 2.91
N THR A 56 -1.62 1.45 2.52
CA THR A 56 -2.80 1.55 3.39
C THR A 56 -3.95 0.79 2.73
N ALA A 57 -4.31 -0.38 3.28
CA ALA A 57 -5.47 -1.14 2.86
C ALA A 57 -6.76 -0.40 3.21
N ASP A 58 -7.80 -0.59 2.38
CA ASP A 58 -9.09 0.09 2.47
C ASP A 58 -8.98 1.59 2.80
N LYS A 59 -8.21 2.32 2.00
CA LYS A 59 -8.01 3.77 2.19
C LYS A 59 -9.32 4.56 2.22
N THR A 60 -10.35 4.04 1.56
CA THR A 60 -11.69 4.64 1.48
C THR A 60 -12.59 4.29 2.67
N ASN A 61 -12.11 3.45 3.60
CA ASN A 61 -12.82 3.03 4.82
C ASN A 61 -14.21 2.45 4.54
N VAL A 62 -14.30 1.61 3.51
CA VAL A 62 -15.54 0.98 3.02
C VAL A 62 -15.82 -0.36 3.72
N VAL A 63 -14.80 -1.01 4.26
CA VAL A 63 -14.84 -2.28 4.99
C VAL A 63 -14.53 -2.01 6.45
N PRO A 64 -15.54 -2.01 7.36
CA PRO A 64 -15.28 -1.93 8.78
C PRO A 64 -14.54 -3.19 9.26
N GLU A 65 -13.26 -3.05 9.59
CA GLU A 65 -12.47 -4.11 10.18
C GLU A 65 -12.50 -4.03 11.71
N SER A 66 -12.33 -5.18 12.37
CA SER A 66 -12.22 -5.27 13.84
C SER A 66 -11.02 -4.50 14.41
N ASN A 67 -10.03 -4.19 13.57
CA ASN A 67 -8.85 -3.44 13.94
C ASN A 67 -8.32 -2.67 12.73
N GLU A 68 -8.76 -1.43 12.54
CA GLU A 68 -8.28 -0.56 11.46
C GLU A 68 -6.78 -0.20 11.56
N ALA A 69 -6.18 -0.37 12.74
CA ALA A 69 -4.80 0.05 12.99
C ALA A 69 -3.74 -0.85 12.32
N ASN A 70 -4.13 -2.05 11.85
CA ASN A 70 -3.21 -2.97 11.16
C ASN A 70 -3.24 -2.84 9.62
N ASN A 71 -4.04 -1.91 9.07
CA ASN A 71 -4.21 -1.74 7.62
C ASN A 71 -3.04 -1.02 6.96
N THR A 72 -2.04 -0.57 7.74
CA THR A 72 -0.88 0.12 7.20
C THR A 72 0.41 -0.67 7.36
N ARG A 73 1.19 -0.76 6.28
CA ARG A 73 2.59 -1.21 6.30
C ARG A 73 3.48 -0.19 5.61
N THR A 74 4.63 0.09 6.22
CA THR A 74 5.66 0.95 5.64
C THR A 74 6.91 0.15 5.37
N ILE A 75 7.49 0.33 4.18
CA ILE A 75 8.81 -0.20 3.82
C ILE A 75 9.75 0.95 3.48
N THR A 76 11.05 0.73 3.72
CA THR A 76 12.09 1.68 3.34
C THR A 76 12.85 1.15 2.13
N VAL A 77 12.98 1.97 1.09
CA VAL A 77 13.69 1.67 -0.15
C VAL A 77 14.86 2.65 -0.29
N SER A 78 16.06 2.12 -0.52
CA SER A 78 17.24 2.94 -0.76
C SER A 78 17.53 3.02 -2.26
N ILE A 79 17.40 4.21 -2.83
CA ILE A 79 17.77 4.49 -4.22
C ILE A 79 19.24 4.88 -4.24
N GLN A 80 20.09 3.93 -4.60
CA GLN A 80 21.47 4.20 -4.96
C GLN A 80 21.50 4.51 -6.45
N GLY A 81 21.93 5.70 -6.84
CA GLY A 81 22.17 5.98 -8.26
C GLY A 81 23.15 4.95 -8.83
N ASN A 82 23.09 4.70 -10.15
CA ASN A 82 24.05 3.80 -10.79
C ASN A 82 25.46 4.15 -10.34
N LYS A 83 26.21 3.14 -9.89
CA LYS A 83 27.66 3.25 -9.75
C LYS A 83 28.19 3.54 -11.16
N THR A 84 28.67 4.76 -11.37
CA THR A 84 29.51 5.12 -12.53
C THR A 84 30.89 4.56 -12.33
#